data_AF-A0A7S2DXT4-F1
#
_entry.id   AF-A0A7S2DXT4-F1
#
_cell.length_a   1.000
_cell.length_b   1.000
_cell.length_c   1.000
_cell.angle_alpha   90.00
_cell.angle_beta   90.00
_cell.angle_gamma   90.00
#
_symmetry.space_group_name_H-M   'P 1'
#
loop_
_entity.id
_entity.type
_entity.pdbx_description
1 polymer ?
#
loop_
_entity_poly.entity_id
_entity_poly.type
_entity_poly.pdbx_seq_one_letter_code
_entity_poly.pdbx_strand_id
1 'polypeptide(L)'
;SAWTVQELISSEKKFMHDKVEEVGYSHLLPQQACFAREYKPWLAMRIMEELGISERDHVVLKLCNKTRAAGVMVVPVHDLDRKLRDLLTPPRNMDAWFMDKTKALAQSNNTGLQPGQLEENTRHWWSNESPVFLAERMCSSLRCMKDGKGYDGTLRVGFALRPRGENLDVEWLGSYWKLPKRPDSQKEARLQECVISAARTSGTSHVDPAHCSEVYAALGDLLPRLFTAREPSPSSLEDRHPSQLALAAYFTARFGAAKQQRINSVKALLSQAESVLMDARDGQAKLCTQSFVERWRSIVVSKEGGKDFDPQNEMHLKKSLELMPSNANTLYIKGVKMWQKKQFEEAIDMFHRSLVLDPDFKAPYVYLGVCHLQLD
;
A
#
# COMPACT_ATOMS: atom_id res chain seq x y z
N SER A 1 -15.82 14.98 -7.33
CA SER A 1 -14.97 15.28 -6.15
C SER A 1 -15.20 14.23 -5.07
N ALA A 2 -16.43 13.98 -4.64
CA ALA A 2 -16.75 12.97 -3.60
C ALA A 2 -16.12 11.58 -3.85
N TRP A 3 -16.28 11.01 -5.05
CA TRP A 3 -15.69 9.70 -5.41
C TRP A 3 -14.18 9.61 -5.22
N THR A 4 -13.44 10.68 -5.51
CA THR A 4 -11.97 10.72 -5.40
C THR A 4 -11.53 10.58 -3.93
N VAL A 5 -12.21 11.28 -3.02
CA VAL A 5 -11.92 11.21 -1.58
C VAL A 5 -12.22 9.83 -1.04
N GLN A 6 -13.36 9.25 -1.43
CA GLN A 6 -13.77 7.91 -1.00
C GLN A 6 -12.79 6.83 -1.47
N GLU A 7 -12.28 6.95 -2.70
CA GLU A 7 -11.23 6.07 -3.23
C GLU A 7 -9.94 6.17 -2.41
N LEU A 8 -9.48 7.39 -2.08
CA LEU A 8 -8.29 7.55 -1.24
C LEU A 8 -8.52 7.05 0.19
N ILE A 9 -9.67 7.34 0.81
CA ILE A 9 -10.02 6.79 2.14
C ILE A 9 -9.92 5.27 2.10
N SER A 10 -10.45 4.61 1.08
CA SER A 10 -10.42 3.15 1.00
C SER A 10 -9.04 2.55 0.69
N SER A 11 -8.15 3.32 0.07
CA SER A 11 -6.88 2.83 -0.48
C SER A 11 -5.62 3.32 0.24
N GLU A 12 -5.71 4.34 1.10
CA GLU A 12 -4.58 4.94 1.83
C GLU A 12 -4.83 4.93 3.35
N LYS A 13 -4.17 4.03 4.07
CA LYS A 13 -4.39 3.85 5.54
C LYS A 13 -4.08 5.11 6.34
N LYS A 14 -3.00 5.82 6.00
CA LYS A 14 -2.64 7.06 6.70
C LYS A 14 -3.69 8.15 6.46
N PHE A 15 -4.18 8.28 5.23
CA PHE A 15 -5.23 9.24 4.92
C PHE A 15 -6.55 8.88 5.63
N MET A 16 -6.92 7.59 5.64
CA MET A 16 -8.06 7.10 6.42
C MET A 16 -7.90 7.42 7.91
N HIS A 17 -6.75 7.11 8.50
CA HIS A 17 -6.45 7.40 9.90
C HIS A 17 -6.66 8.89 10.22
N ASP A 18 -6.05 9.77 9.43
CA ASP A 18 -6.14 11.22 9.65
C ASP A 18 -7.58 11.72 9.57
N LYS A 19 -8.39 11.12 8.70
CA LYS A 19 -9.81 11.46 8.61
C LYS A 19 -10.63 10.93 9.77
N VAL A 20 -10.35 9.73 10.26
CA VAL A 20 -11.00 9.19 11.47
C VAL A 20 -10.63 10.03 12.70
N GLU A 21 -9.38 10.50 12.79
CA GLU A 21 -8.94 11.42 13.83
C GLU A 21 -9.61 12.79 13.72
N GLU A 22 -9.65 13.38 12.52
CA GLU A 22 -10.31 14.67 12.22
C GLU A 22 -11.79 14.68 12.62
N VAL A 23 -12.49 13.56 12.46
CA VAL A 23 -13.91 13.45 12.84
C VAL A 23 -14.14 13.01 14.29
N GLY A 24 -13.06 12.83 15.09
CA GLY A 24 -13.12 12.59 16.54
C GLY A 24 -13.20 11.12 16.97
N TYR A 25 -12.81 10.17 16.12
CA TYR A 25 -12.96 8.73 16.36
C TYR A 25 -11.63 7.98 16.50
N SER A 26 -10.55 8.68 16.89
CA SER A 26 -9.23 8.05 17.09
C SER A 26 -9.24 6.92 18.13
N HIS A 27 -10.15 6.95 19.11
CA HIS A 27 -10.33 5.90 20.12
C HIS A 27 -10.75 4.53 19.54
N LEU A 28 -11.27 4.48 18.31
CA LEU A 28 -11.59 3.23 17.60
C LEU A 28 -10.38 2.63 16.87
N LEU A 29 -9.27 3.36 16.81
CA LEU A 29 -8.07 2.94 16.12
C LEU A 29 -7.05 2.38 17.13
N PRO A 30 -6.30 1.34 16.76
CA PRO A 30 -5.14 0.95 17.53
C PRO A 30 -4.13 2.09 17.57
N GLN A 31 -3.38 2.18 18.67
CA GLN A 31 -2.27 3.13 18.79
C GLN A 31 -1.27 2.87 17.66
N GLN A 32 -1.02 3.91 16.86
CA GLN A 32 -0.15 3.83 15.70
C GLN A 32 0.61 5.12 15.52
N ALA A 33 1.75 5.01 14.84
CA ALA A 33 2.59 6.14 14.46
C ALA A 33 3.07 5.96 13.02
N CYS A 34 3.32 7.09 12.36
CA CYS A 34 3.67 7.15 10.95
C CYS A 34 5.10 7.65 10.76
N PHE A 35 5.93 6.87 10.06
CA PHE A 35 7.36 7.14 9.91
C PHE A 35 7.74 7.24 8.44
N ALA A 36 8.74 8.07 8.14
CA ALA A 36 9.35 8.13 6.82
C ALA A 36 9.92 6.76 6.44
N ARG A 37 9.84 6.40 5.17
CA ARG A 37 10.39 5.16 4.63
C ARG A 37 11.90 5.23 4.42
N GLU A 38 12.61 5.45 5.51
CA GLU A 38 14.06 5.53 5.53
C GLU A 38 14.59 4.89 6.81
N TYR A 39 15.53 3.96 6.67
CA TYR A 39 16.15 3.34 7.82
C TYR A 39 17.06 4.34 8.55
N LYS A 40 16.93 4.41 9.87
CA LYS A 40 17.84 5.10 10.76
C LYS A 40 18.15 4.19 11.96
N PRO A 41 19.38 4.19 12.50
CA PRO A 41 19.74 3.32 13.63
C PRO A 41 18.88 3.50 14.90
N TRP A 42 18.29 4.68 15.08
CA TRP A 42 17.41 5.00 16.21
C TRP A 42 15.92 4.69 15.93
N LEU A 43 15.56 4.24 14.73
CA LEU A 43 14.16 4.15 14.30
C LEU A 43 13.35 3.16 15.14
N ALA A 44 13.94 2.00 15.48
CA ALA A 44 13.28 1.01 16.33
C ALA A 44 12.95 1.58 17.71
N MET A 45 13.91 2.27 18.35
CA MET A 45 13.71 2.90 19.66
C MET A 45 12.62 3.97 19.61
N ARG A 46 12.62 4.81 18.56
CA ARG A 46 11.58 5.84 18.38
C ARG A 46 10.19 5.21 18.18
N ILE A 47 10.09 4.09 17.44
CA ILE A 47 8.83 3.36 17.30
C ILE A 47 8.33 2.84 18.65
N MET A 48 9.24 2.29 19.47
CA MET A 48 8.88 1.80 20.80
C MET A 48 8.34 2.91 21.71
N GLU A 49 8.99 4.07 21.69
CA GLU A 49 8.59 5.26 22.45
C GLU A 49 7.19 5.76 22.04
N GLU A 50 6.98 5.98 20.74
CA GLU A 50 5.70 6.48 20.19
C GLU A 50 4.53 5.51 20.42
N LEU A 51 4.81 4.20 20.42
CA LEU A 51 3.80 3.16 20.66
C LEU A 51 3.65 2.79 22.14
N GLY A 52 4.52 3.29 23.04
CA GLY A 52 4.52 2.93 24.45
C GLY A 52 4.66 1.42 24.70
N ILE A 53 5.56 0.76 23.95
CA ILE A 53 5.77 -0.70 23.99
C ILE A 53 7.18 -1.07 24.48
N SER A 54 7.34 -2.32 24.90
CA SER A 54 8.55 -2.89 25.50
C SER A 54 9.18 -4.00 24.65
N GLU A 55 10.37 -4.47 25.03
CA GLU A 55 11.11 -5.56 24.35
C GLU A 55 10.34 -6.89 24.21
N ARG A 56 9.31 -7.10 25.04
CA ARG A 56 8.48 -8.33 25.01
C ARG A 56 7.30 -8.21 24.05
N ASP A 57 7.03 -7.02 23.54
CA ASP A 57 5.90 -6.75 22.68
C ASP A 57 6.20 -7.04 21.21
N HIS A 58 5.17 -6.87 20.39
CA HIS A 58 5.23 -6.99 18.94
C HIS A 58 4.72 -5.70 18.29
N VAL A 59 5.32 -5.36 17.16
CA VAL A 59 4.90 -4.25 16.30
C VAL A 59 4.32 -4.80 15.01
N VAL A 60 3.22 -4.21 14.56
CA VAL A 60 2.68 -4.46 13.23
C VAL A 60 3.13 -3.33 12.29
N LEU A 61 4.01 -3.65 11.35
CA LEU A 61 4.45 -2.72 10.31
C LEU A 61 3.56 -2.88 9.07
N LYS A 62 3.11 -1.77 8.49
CA LYS A 62 2.19 -1.76 7.35
C LYS A 62 2.60 -0.70 6.32
N LEU A 63 2.55 -1.08 5.05
CA LEU A 63 2.54 -0.12 3.94
C LEU A 63 1.17 0.58 3.86
N CYS A 64 1.18 1.89 3.67
CA CYS A 64 -0.05 2.71 3.73
C CYS A 64 -1.04 2.35 2.63
N ASN A 65 -0.55 2.11 1.42
CA ASN A 65 -1.35 2.02 0.20
C ASN A 65 -1.52 0.60 -0.38
N LYS A 66 -1.15 -0.44 0.39
CA LYS A 66 -1.28 -1.86 0.00
C LYS A 66 -2.51 -2.51 0.63
N THR A 67 -3.05 -3.52 -0.03
CA THR A 67 -4.22 -4.29 0.47
C THR A 67 -3.87 -5.77 0.62
N ARG A 68 -4.83 -6.57 1.10
CA ARG A 68 -4.70 -8.05 1.22
C ARG A 68 -3.50 -8.56 2.04
N ALA A 69 -3.05 -7.77 3.00
CA ALA A 69 -1.87 -8.03 3.83
C ALA A 69 -0.51 -8.00 3.12
N ALA A 70 -0.45 -7.56 1.86
CA ALA A 70 0.81 -7.32 1.16
C ALA A 70 1.64 -6.28 1.93
N GLY A 71 2.84 -6.69 2.37
CA GLY A 71 3.74 -5.87 3.17
C GLY A 71 3.32 -5.70 4.63
N VAL A 72 2.40 -6.51 5.16
CA VAL A 72 2.07 -6.50 6.59
C VAL A 72 2.99 -7.45 7.34
N MET A 73 3.74 -6.91 8.29
CA MET A 73 4.76 -7.63 9.06
C MET A 73 4.45 -7.54 10.55
N VAL A 74 4.39 -8.69 11.22
CA VAL A 74 4.30 -8.76 12.69
C VAL A 74 5.71 -9.07 13.20
N VAL A 75 6.31 -8.13 13.91
CA VAL A 75 7.73 -8.15 14.26
C VAL A 75 7.89 -8.10 15.79
N PRO A 76 8.54 -9.09 16.41
CA PRO A 76 8.94 -8.99 17.81
C PRO A 76 9.90 -7.81 18.00
N VAL A 77 9.74 -7.03 19.07
CA VAL A 77 10.53 -5.80 19.29
C VAL A 77 12.03 -6.06 19.29
N HIS A 78 12.50 -7.16 19.88
CA HIS A 78 13.92 -7.55 19.87
C HIS A 78 14.52 -7.79 18.46
N ASP A 79 13.68 -7.99 17.44
CA ASP A 79 14.09 -8.14 16.03
C ASP A 79 13.77 -6.90 15.17
N LEU A 80 13.19 -5.86 15.76
CA LEU A 80 12.62 -4.72 15.05
C LEU A 80 13.67 -3.93 14.26
N ASP A 81 14.84 -3.63 14.85
CA ASP A 81 15.89 -2.87 14.16
C ASP A 81 16.40 -3.60 12.91
N ARG A 82 16.72 -4.90 13.05
CA ARG A 82 17.17 -5.73 11.93
C ARG A 82 16.11 -5.77 10.83
N LYS A 83 14.84 -5.98 11.19
CA LYS A 83 13.75 -6.01 10.21
C LYS A 83 13.52 -4.67 9.53
N LEU A 84 13.57 -3.55 10.25
CA LEU A 84 13.46 -2.23 9.64
C LEU A 84 14.60 -1.98 8.65
N ARG A 85 15.82 -2.41 8.97
CA ARG A 85 16.96 -2.32 8.06
C ARG A 85 16.69 -3.10 6.76
N ASP A 86 16.24 -4.34 6.86
CA ASP A 86 15.92 -5.19 5.70
C ASP A 86 14.81 -4.58 4.83
N LEU A 87 13.74 -4.10 5.46
CA LEU A 87 12.55 -3.58 4.77
C LEU A 87 12.79 -2.20 4.11
N LEU A 88 13.67 -1.38 4.68
CA LEU A 88 13.89 0.01 4.25
C LEU A 88 15.21 0.21 3.50
N THR A 89 15.99 -0.85 3.30
CA THR A 89 17.26 -0.80 2.54
C THR A 89 17.20 -1.77 1.36
N PRO A 90 16.70 -1.35 0.18
CA PRO A 90 16.73 -2.20 -1.00
C PRO A 90 18.17 -2.51 -1.45
N PRO A 91 18.37 -3.55 -2.27
CA PRO A 91 19.67 -3.84 -2.87
C PRO A 91 20.26 -2.61 -3.57
N ARG A 92 21.55 -2.32 -3.31
CA ARG A 92 22.23 -1.17 -3.92
C ARG A 92 22.30 -1.26 -5.44
N ASN A 93 22.53 -2.45 -5.97
CA ASN A 93 22.53 -2.71 -7.40
C ASN A 93 21.28 -3.53 -7.76
N MET A 94 20.19 -2.81 -8.03
CA MET A 94 18.91 -3.43 -8.39
C MET A 94 18.98 -4.19 -9.71
N ASP A 95 19.75 -3.73 -10.70
CA ASP A 95 19.89 -4.45 -11.97
C ASP A 95 20.57 -5.82 -11.79
N ALA A 96 21.67 -5.88 -11.04
CA ALA A 96 22.31 -7.15 -10.72
C ALA A 96 21.38 -8.08 -9.92
N TRP A 97 20.59 -7.50 -8.99
CA TRP A 97 19.59 -8.26 -8.24
C TRP A 97 18.49 -8.81 -9.15
N PHE A 98 17.99 -8.03 -10.12
CA PHE A 98 17.02 -8.52 -11.11
C PHE A 98 17.60 -9.65 -11.95
N MET A 99 18.82 -9.50 -12.46
CA MET A 99 19.48 -10.52 -13.27
C MET A 99 19.63 -11.85 -12.52
N ASP A 100 19.93 -11.83 -11.22
CA ASP A 100 19.96 -13.02 -10.37
C ASP A 100 18.58 -13.70 -10.32
N LYS A 101 17.52 -12.91 -10.08
CA LYS A 101 16.15 -13.44 -9.97
C LYS A 101 15.58 -13.94 -11.30
N THR A 102 15.83 -13.25 -12.41
CA THR A 102 15.34 -13.66 -13.73
C THR A 102 16.06 -14.90 -14.24
N LYS A 103 17.37 -15.07 -13.95
CA LYS A 103 18.08 -16.33 -14.22
C LYS A 103 17.48 -17.50 -13.45
N ALA A 104 17.19 -17.32 -12.16
CA ALA A 104 16.57 -18.36 -11.34
C ALA A 104 15.17 -18.74 -11.88
N LEU A 105 14.39 -17.75 -12.33
CA LEU A 105 13.08 -17.97 -12.98
C LEU A 105 13.20 -18.81 -14.26
N ALA A 106 14.16 -18.49 -15.15
CA ALA A 106 14.37 -19.21 -16.40
C ALA A 106 14.84 -20.66 -16.21
N GLN A 107 15.54 -20.94 -15.10
CA GLN A 107 16.03 -22.30 -14.78
C GLN A 107 14.99 -23.19 -14.12
N SER A 108 13.93 -22.60 -13.54
CA SER A 108 12.79 -23.37 -13.05
C SER A 108 11.75 -23.51 -14.15
N ASN A 109 11.34 -24.74 -14.52
CA ASN A 109 10.14 -25.00 -15.35
C ASN A 109 8.81 -24.60 -14.67
N ASN A 110 8.88 -23.73 -13.68
CA ASN A 110 7.79 -23.15 -12.95
C ASN A 110 7.90 -21.64 -13.13
N THR A 111 6.82 -20.89 -13.05
CA THR A 111 6.86 -19.42 -13.15
C THR A 111 7.60 -18.75 -11.98
N GLY A 112 8.38 -19.51 -11.18
CA GLY A 112 9.37 -19.16 -10.15
C GLY A 112 8.93 -18.21 -9.05
N LEU A 113 7.67 -17.77 -9.05
CA LEU A 113 7.06 -16.99 -8.00
C LEU A 113 6.49 -17.91 -6.93
N GLN A 114 7.30 -18.82 -6.37
CA GLN A 114 6.93 -19.51 -5.14
C GLN A 114 7.25 -18.59 -3.96
N PRO A 115 6.26 -18.00 -3.28
CA PRO A 115 6.56 -16.99 -2.27
C PRO A 115 6.96 -17.66 -0.96
N GLY A 116 8.23 -17.49 -0.57
CA GLY A 116 8.51 -17.33 0.84
C GLY A 116 7.77 -16.06 1.31
N GLN A 117 6.77 -16.20 2.17
CA GLN A 117 5.92 -15.08 2.63
C GLN A 117 6.76 -13.90 3.19
N LEU A 118 7.95 -14.17 3.72
CA LEU A 118 8.88 -13.15 4.22
C LEU A 118 9.60 -12.39 3.11
N GLU A 119 10.19 -13.10 2.14
CA GLU A 119 10.89 -12.47 1.01
C GLU A 119 9.92 -11.69 0.12
N GLU A 120 8.70 -12.19 -0.04
CA GLU A 120 7.65 -11.47 -0.75
C GLU A 120 7.29 -10.14 -0.08
N ASN A 121 7.06 -10.15 1.23
CA ASN A 121 6.73 -8.94 1.96
C ASN A 121 7.84 -7.89 1.84
N THR A 122 9.10 -8.27 1.97
CA THR A 122 10.21 -7.32 1.79
C THR A 122 10.21 -6.67 0.41
N ARG A 123 9.91 -7.42 -0.66
CA ARG A 123 9.82 -6.88 -2.03
C ARG A 123 8.62 -5.93 -2.22
N HIS A 124 7.50 -6.20 -1.55
CA HIS A 124 6.38 -5.24 -1.47
C HIS A 124 6.81 -3.93 -0.84
N TRP A 125 7.67 -3.96 0.18
CA TRP A 125 8.21 -2.75 0.79
C TRP A 125 9.09 -2.01 -0.21
N TRP A 126 10.12 -2.65 -0.75
CA TRP A 126 11.06 -2.00 -1.68
C TRP A 126 10.38 -1.35 -2.88
N SER A 127 9.31 -1.95 -3.41
CA SER A 127 8.64 -1.47 -4.63
C SER A 127 7.58 -0.40 -4.45
N ASN A 128 7.23 -0.09 -3.20
CA ASN A 128 6.14 0.80 -2.89
C ASN A 128 6.58 2.27 -2.99
N GLU A 129 5.71 3.15 -3.47
CA GLU A 129 6.03 4.58 -3.63
C GLU A 129 5.49 5.47 -2.50
N SER A 130 4.74 4.91 -1.55
CA SER A 130 4.35 5.66 -0.35
C SER A 130 5.62 6.16 0.35
N PRO A 131 5.73 7.46 0.69
CA PRO A 131 6.91 8.00 1.35
C PRO A 131 6.99 7.61 2.83
N VAL A 132 5.91 7.05 3.38
CA VAL A 132 5.77 6.69 4.78
C VAL A 132 5.22 5.27 4.95
N PHE A 133 5.40 4.73 6.15
CA PHE A 133 4.79 3.49 6.61
C PHE A 133 4.18 3.69 8.00
N LEU A 134 3.28 2.79 8.37
CA LEU A 134 2.66 2.77 9.70
C LEU A 134 3.32 1.71 10.57
N ALA A 135 3.66 2.07 11.80
CA ALA A 135 3.89 1.13 12.88
C ALA A 135 2.69 1.19 13.82
N GLU A 136 2.15 0.04 14.17
CA GLU A 136 0.95 -0.08 14.99
C GLU A 136 1.24 -1.05 16.13
N ARG A 137 0.74 -0.73 17.33
CA ARG A 137 0.76 -1.64 18.45
C ARG A 137 -0.06 -2.89 18.10
N MET A 138 0.50 -4.07 18.35
CA MET A 138 -0.25 -5.30 18.13
C MET A 138 -1.43 -5.38 19.12
N CYS A 139 -2.65 -5.44 18.59
CA CYS A 139 -3.87 -5.68 19.36
C CYS A 139 -4.43 -7.07 19.04
N SER A 140 -5.09 -7.69 20.02
CA SER A 140 -5.88 -8.90 19.79
C SER A 140 -7.35 -8.54 19.65
N SER A 141 -8.03 -9.22 18.74
CA SER A 141 -9.48 -9.15 18.62
C SER A 141 -10.18 -9.96 19.72
N LEU A 142 -11.51 -9.87 19.79
CA LEU A 142 -12.28 -10.84 20.53
C LEU A 142 -12.09 -12.23 19.94
N ARG A 143 -11.84 -13.20 20.82
CA ARG A 143 -11.63 -14.59 20.43
C ARG A 143 -12.88 -15.14 19.75
N CYS A 144 -12.74 -15.60 18.52
CA CYS A 144 -13.80 -16.24 17.76
C CYS A 144 -13.54 -17.75 17.65
N MET A 145 -14.60 -18.55 17.57
CA MET A 145 -14.52 -20.01 17.55
C MET A 145 -14.88 -20.56 16.16
N LYS A 146 -14.18 -21.59 15.73
CA LYS A 146 -14.53 -22.42 14.58
C LYS A 146 -14.03 -23.84 14.79
N ASP A 147 -14.92 -24.83 14.60
CA ASP A 147 -14.59 -26.26 14.72
C ASP A 147 -13.86 -26.61 16.03
N GLY A 148 -14.33 -26.04 17.15
CA GLY A 148 -13.74 -26.23 18.48
C GLY A 148 -12.40 -25.52 18.72
N LYS A 149 -11.88 -24.78 17.74
CA LYS A 149 -10.62 -24.03 17.84
C LYS A 149 -10.89 -22.53 17.98
N GLY A 150 -10.08 -21.86 18.80
CA GLY A 150 -10.13 -20.40 18.97
C GLY A 150 -9.17 -19.68 18.02
N TYR A 151 -9.59 -18.51 17.56
CA TYR A 151 -8.88 -17.68 16.60
C TYR A 151 -8.98 -16.19 16.97
N ASP A 152 -7.89 -15.47 16.73
CA ASP A 152 -7.81 -14.02 16.65
C ASP A 152 -8.19 -13.54 15.23
N GLY A 153 -9.50 -13.47 14.99
CA GLY A 153 -10.06 -13.13 13.69
C GLY A 153 -10.06 -11.63 13.43
N THR A 154 -10.04 -11.22 12.16
CA THR A 154 -10.35 -9.81 11.83
C THR A 154 -11.82 -9.68 11.47
N LEU A 155 -12.59 -8.95 12.29
CA LEU A 155 -14.00 -8.66 12.00
C LEU A 155 -14.13 -7.88 10.68
N ARG A 156 -15.10 -8.29 9.86
CA ARG A 156 -15.50 -7.58 8.65
C ARG A 156 -16.95 -7.16 8.81
N VAL A 157 -17.19 -5.88 8.55
CA VAL A 157 -18.52 -5.28 8.52
C VAL A 157 -18.81 -4.86 7.08
N GLY A 158 -19.88 -5.42 6.52
CA GLY A 158 -20.41 -4.99 5.23
C GLY A 158 -21.47 -3.91 5.44
N PHE A 159 -21.41 -2.84 4.67
CA PHE A 159 -22.38 -1.76 4.69
C PHE A 159 -22.56 -1.16 3.30
N ALA A 160 -23.69 -0.50 3.08
CA ALA A 160 -23.95 0.39 1.97
C ALA A 160 -24.23 1.80 2.49
N LEU A 161 -23.79 2.82 1.76
CA LEU A 161 -24.08 4.21 2.07
C LEU A 161 -25.13 4.74 1.11
N ARG A 162 -26.24 5.24 1.64
CA ARG A 162 -27.36 5.75 0.85
C ARG A 162 -27.45 7.26 0.98
N PRO A 163 -27.49 8.02 -0.13
CA PRO A 163 -27.71 9.45 -0.08
C PRO A 163 -29.04 9.79 0.59
N ARG A 164 -29.02 10.75 1.52
CA ARG A 164 -30.19 11.38 2.13
C ARG A 164 -29.96 12.88 2.19
N GLY A 165 -30.38 13.57 1.12
CA GLY A 165 -30.04 14.98 0.94
C GLY A 165 -28.53 15.16 0.81
N GLU A 166 -27.94 16.03 1.65
CA GLU A 166 -26.49 16.23 1.74
C GLU A 166 -25.78 15.21 2.65
N ASN A 167 -26.54 14.35 3.33
CA ASN A 167 -26.03 13.34 4.27
C ASN A 167 -26.01 11.93 3.67
N LEU A 168 -25.42 10.99 4.42
CA LEU A 168 -25.41 9.56 4.10
C LEU A 168 -26.06 8.78 5.24
N ASP A 169 -27.00 7.89 4.91
CA ASP A 169 -27.50 6.85 5.81
C ASP A 169 -26.68 5.57 5.62
N VAL A 170 -26.48 4.82 6.71
CA VAL A 170 -25.78 3.53 6.68
C VAL A 170 -26.80 2.39 6.66
N GLU A 171 -26.70 1.51 5.66
CA GLU A 171 -27.43 0.24 5.60
C GLU A 171 -26.46 -0.92 5.87
N TRP A 172 -26.70 -1.68 6.94
CA TRP A 172 -25.83 -2.79 7.33
C TRP A 172 -26.13 -4.05 6.53
N LEU A 173 -25.11 -4.63 5.89
CA LEU A 173 -25.24 -5.83 5.06
C LEU A 173 -24.89 -7.12 5.83
N GLY A 174 -24.27 -7.00 7.00
CA GLY A 174 -23.87 -8.12 7.84
C GLY A 174 -22.41 -8.04 8.30
N SER A 175 -22.01 -9.00 9.13
CA SER A 175 -20.66 -9.08 9.67
C SER A 175 -20.18 -10.52 9.79
N TYR A 176 -18.87 -10.73 9.63
CA TYR A 176 -18.25 -12.03 9.80
C TYR A 176 -16.81 -11.90 10.30
N TRP A 177 -16.32 -12.89 11.03
CA TRP A 177 -14.90 -13.02 11.37
C TRP A 177 -14.14 -13.60 10.19
N LYS A 178 -13.12 -12.89 9.71
CA LYS A 178 -12.14 -13.42 8.76
C LYS A 178 -11.04 -14.12 9.56
N LEU A 179 -10.85 -15.42 9.36
CA LEU A 179 -9.94 -16.20 10.20
C LEU A 179 -8.49 -16.18 9.68
N PRO A 180 -7.48 -16.18 10.57
CA PRO A 180 -6.07 -16.38 10.23
C PRO A 180 -5.79 -17.85 9.85
N LYS A 181 -4.61 -18.12 9.28
CA LYS A 181 -4.23 -19.47 8.80
C LYS A 181 -4.23 -20.50 9.94
N ARG A 182 -3.86 -20.08 11.15
CA ARG A 182 -3.70 -20.95 12.31
C ARG A 182 -4.49 -20.46 13.52
N PRO A 183 -4.92 -21.37 14.41
CA PRO A 183 -5.60 -21.02 15.66
C PRO A 183 -4.65 -20.41 16.69
N ASP A 184 -5.22 -19.77 17.70
CA ASP A 184 -4.49 -19.06 18.75
C ASP A 184 -3.50 -19.94 19.52
N SER A 185 -3.79 -21.24 19.65
CA SER A 185 -2.93 -22.20 20.34
C SER A 185 -1.54 -22.36 19.71
N GLN A 186 -1.32 -21.82 18.51
CA GLN A 186 -0.03 -21.87 17.80
C GLN A 186 0.66 -20.50 17.73
N LYS A 187 0.17 -19.48 18.44
CA LYS A 187 0.70 -18.11 18.40
C LYS A 187 2.19 -18.04 18.76
N GLU A 188 2.65 -18.81 19.74
CA GLU A 188 4.06 -18.83 20.16
C GLU A 188 5.00 -19.26 19.03
N ALA A 189 4.63 -20.28 18.26
CA ALA A 189 5.47 -20.81 17.19
C ALA A 189 5.27 -20.10 15.84
N ARG A 190 4.06 -19.57 15.58
CA ARG A 190 3.63 -19.10 14.25
C ARG A 190 2.78 -17.84 14.34
N LEU A 191 3.25 -16.82 15.07
CA LEU A 191 2.50 -15.60 15.35
C LEU A 191 1.86 -14.96 14.12
N GLN A 192 2.63 -14.72 13.06
CA GLN A 192 2.14 -14.05 11.85
C GLN A 192 0.98 -14.84 11.19
N GLU A 193 1.02 -16.17 11.21
CA GLU A 193 -0.03 -17.04 10.67
C GLU A 193 -1.28 -17.12 11.55
N CYS A 194 -1.17 -16.72 12.82
CA CYS A 194 -2.26 -16.65 13.78
C CYS A 194 -2.90 -15.25 13.89
N VAL A 195 -2.30 -14.24 13.26
CA VAL A 195 -2.77 -12.83 13.32
C VAL A 195 -3.23 -12.35 11.95
N ILE A 196 -2.50 -12.69 10.88
CA ILE A 196 -2.85 -12.25 9.54
C ILE A 196 -3.96 -13.15 8.97
N SER A 197 -5.14 -12.56 8.81
CA SER A 197 -6.32 -13.19 8.20
C SER A 197 -6.07 -13.80 6.82
N ALA A 198 -6.42 -15.07 6.65
CA ALA A 198 -6.30 -15.84 5.41
C ALA A 198 -7.56 -16.68 5.14
N ALA A 199 -8.72 -16.02 4.99
CA ALA A 199 -10.01 -16.71 4.83
C ALA A 199 -10.11 -17.68 3.65
N ARG A 200 -9.27 -17.56 2.60
CA ARG A 200 -9.22 -18.59 1.55
C ARG A 200 -8.72 -19.94 2.06
N THR A 201 -7.97 -19.95 3.16
CA THR A 201 -7.42 -21.14 3.80
C THR A 201 -8.30 -21.60 4.96
N SER A 202 -8.60 -20.71 5.91
CA SER A 202 -9.27 -21.07 7.16
C SER A 202 -10.77 -20.75 7.18
N GLY A 203 -11.29 -20.09 6.15
CA GLY A 203 -12.68 -19.65 6.06
C GLY A 203 -13.02 -18.49 7.00
N THR A 204 -14.29 -18.44 7.39
CA THR A 204 -14.89 -17.40 8.24
C THR A 204 -15.60 -18.02 9.44
N SER A 205 -15.97 -17.18 10.41
CA SER A 205 -16.87 -17.55 11.53
C SER A 205 -17.96 -16.48 11.73
N HIS A 206 -19.06 -16.86 12.37
CA HIS A 206 -20.18 -15.99 12.68
C HIS A 206 -19.85 -15.02 13.81
N VAL A 207 -20.43 -13.83 13.75
CA VAL A 207 -20.29 -12.80 14.79
C VAL A 207 -21.49 -12.91 15.72
N ASP A 208 -21.23 -12.82 17.02
CA ASP A 208 -22.29 -12.74 18.01
C ASP A 208 -23.19 -11.51 17.74
N PRO A 209 -24.54 -11.64 17.71
CA PRO A 209 -25.43 -10.52 17.40
C PRO A 209 -25.32 -9.31 18.33
N ALA A 210 -25.04 -9.52 19.62
CA ALA A 210 -24.86 -8.42 20.56
C ALA A 210 -23.57 -7.66 20.25
N HIS A 211 -22.47 -8.39 20.04
CA HIS A 211 -21.21 -7.77 19.65
C HIS A 211 -21.30 -7.05 18.29
N CYS A 212 -22.03 -7.63 17.34
CA CYS A 212 -22.31 -7.00 16.05
C CYS A 212 -23.03 -5.65 16.23
N SER A 213 -24.03 -5.59 17.11
CA SER A 213 -24.80 -4.38 17.40
C SER A 213 -23.93 -3.27 18.02
N GLU A 214 -23.00 -3.63 18.92
CA GLU A 214 -22.03 -2.68 19.49
C GLU A 214 -21.14 -2.06 18.42
N VAL A 215 -20.61 -2.89 17.51
CA VAL A 215 -19.76 -2.43 16.41
C VAL A 215 -20.55 -1.53 15.45
N TYR A 216 -21.80 -1.89 15.15
CA TYR A 216 -22.66 -1.06 14.29
C TYR A 216 -22.96 0.29 14.94
N ALA A 217 -23.21 0.33 16.25
CA ALA A 217 -23.41 1.58 16.98
C ALA A 217 -22.15 2.45 16.93
N ALA A 218 -20.96 1.87 17.14
CA ALA A 218 -19.69 2.61 17.10
C ALA A 218 -19.37 3.18 15.70
N LEU A 219 -19.69 2.43 14.64
CA LEU A 219 -19.40 2.82 13.26
C LEU A 219 -20.50 3.68 12.62
N GLY A 220 -21.73 3.64 13.14
CA GLY A 220 -22.91 4.26 12.54
C GLY A 220 -22.78 5.76 12.33
N ASP A 221 -22.17 6.47 13.28
CA ASP A 221 -21.92 7.91 13.18
C ASP A 221 -20.60 8.23 12.47
N LEU A 222 -19.61 7.34 12.57
CA LEU A 222 -18.30 7.52 11.92
C LEU A 222 -18.43 7.45 10.39
N LEU A 223 -19.12 6.44 9.85
CA LEU A 223 -19.14 6.18 8.41
C LEU A 223 -19.73 7.35 7.60
N PRO A 224 -20.89 7.94 7.95
CA PRO A 224 -21.39 9.12 7.23
C PRO A 224 -20.40 10.27 7.24
N ARG A 225 -19.84 10.61 8.41
CA ARG A 225 -18.87 11.73 8.55
C ARG A 225 -17.60 11.51 7.76
N LEU A 226 -17.11 10.26 7.75
CA LEU A 226 -15.90 9.88 7.03
C LEU A 226 -16.11 9.99 5.51
N PHE A 227 -17.26 9.55 5.00
CA PHE A 227 -17.54 9.48 3.57
C PHE A 227 -18.23 10.72 2.98
N THR A 228 -18.68 11.67 3.81
CA THR A 228 -19.06 13.04 3.40
C THR A 228 -17.91 14.06 3.56
N ALA A 229 -16.74 13.62 4.04
CA ALA A 229 -15.58 14.49 4.23
C ALA A 229 -15.20 15.22 2.93
N ARG A 230 -14.91 16.52 3.06
CA ARG A 230 -14.51 17.36 1.93
C ARG A 230 -13.14 16.94 1.41
N GLU A 231 -12.97 17.08 0.10
CA GLU A 231 -11.68 16.91 -0.55
C GLU A 231 -10.71 17.98 -0.01
N PRO A 232 -9.57 17.59 0.59
CA PRO A 232 -8.61 18.56 1.10
C PRO A 232 -7.94 19.29 -0.06
N SER A 233 -7.69 20.59 0.12
CA SER A 233 -6.79 21.32 -0.78
C SER A 233 -5.34 20.88 -0.54
N PRO A 234 -4.45 21.06 -1.52
CA PRO A 234 -3.01 20.83 -1.33
C PRO A 234 -2.44 21.63 -0.14
N SER A 235 -2.81 22.90 0.02
CA SER A 235 -2.43 23.69 1.18
C SER A 235 -2.90 23.08 2.51
N SER A 236 -4.13 22.55 2.57
CA SER A 236 -4.64 21.87 3.76
C SER A 236 -3.88 20.58 4.08
N LEU A 237 -3.32 19.90 3.07
CA LEU A 237 -2.46 18.73 3.28
C LEU A 237 -1.09 19.13 3.82
N GLU A 238 -0.55 20.27 3.38
CA GLU A 238 0.70 20.84 3.90
C GLU A 238 0.55 21.27 5.36
N ASP A 239 -0.50 22.03 5.67
CA ASP A 239 -0.82 22.49 7.03
C ASP A 239 -0.98 21.32 8.01
N ARG A 240 -1.51 20.19 7.53
CA ARG A 240 -1.69 18.96 8.33
C ARG A 240 -0.38 18.19 8.51
N HIS A 241 0.58 18.35 7.61
CA HIS A 241 1.84 17.59 7.62
C HIS A 241 3.07 18.50 7.52
N PRO A 242 3.23 19.50 8.40
CA PRO A 242 4.29 20.50 8.28
C PRO A 242 5.70 19.90 8.41
N SER A 243 5.84 18.77 9.12
CA SER A 243 7.10 18.04 9.26
C SER A 243 7.29 16.92 8.22
N GLN A 244 6.28 16.68 7.37
CA GLN A 244 6.26 15.58 6.39
C GLN A 244 5.76 16.08 5.02
N LEU A 245 6.36 17.15 4.48
CA LEU A 245 5.97 17.74 3.18
C LEU A 245 5.98 16.74 2.01
N ALA A 246 6.88 15.74 2.03
CA ALA A 246 6.86 14.67 1.04
C ALA A 246 5.55 13.85 1.09
N LEU A 247 4.98 13.63 2.27
CA LEU A 247 3.67 12.98 2.42
C LEU A 247 2.52 13.87 1.91
N ALA A 248 2.55 15.18 2.23
CA ALA A 248 1.57 16.14 1.71
C ALA A 248 1.57 16.16 0.17
N ALA A 249 2.76 16.28 -0.42
CA ALA A 249 2.95 16.21 -1.87
C ALA A 249 2.47 14.86 -2.45
N TYR A 250 2.77 13.75 -1.79
CA TYR A 250 2.31 12.43 -2.20
C TYR A 250 0.79 12.34 -2.24
N PHE A 251 0.09 12.82 -1.20
CA PHE A 251 -1.36 12.87 -1.20
C PHE A 251 -1.91 13.78 -2.30
N THR A 252 -1.33 14.97 -2.49
CA THR A 252 -1.71 15.87 -3.60
C THR A 252 -1.58 15.17 -4.97
N ALA A 253 -0.47 14.48 -5.22
CA ALA A 253 -0.25 13.73 -6.45
C ALA A 253 -1.23 12.54 -6.59
N ARG A 254 -1.54 11.86 -5.48
CA ARG A 254 -2.54 10.77 -5.42
C ARG A 254 -3.96 11.26 -5.72
N PHE A 255 -4.34 12.45 -5.24
CA PHE A 255 -5.60 13.08 -5.61
C PHE A 255 -5.65 13.40 -7.10
N GLY A 256 -4.53 13.86 -7.67
CA GLY A 256 -4.39 14.02 -9.12
C GLY A 256 -4.60 12.71 -9.85
N ALA A 257 -3.88 11.66 -9.46
CA ALA A 257 -3.97 10.31 -10.01
C ALA A 257 -5.41 9.75 -10.00
N ALA A 258 -6.14 9.89 -8.90
CA ALA A 258 -7.53 9.45 -8.80
C ALA A 258 -8.50 10.25 -9.70
N LYS A 259 -8.08 11.40 -10.23
CA LYS A 259 -8.80 12.20 -11.24
C LYS A 259 -8.32 11.91 -12.66
N GLN A 260 -7.77 10.73 -12.94
CA GLN A 260 -7.18 10.37 -14.23
C GLN A 260 -8.08 10.52 -15.49
N GLN A 261 -9.38 10.78 -15.33
CA GLN A 261 -10.30 11.14 -16.42
C GLN A 261 -10.26 12.63 -16.79
N ARG A 262 -9.60 13.48 -15.98
CA ARG A 262 -9.48 14.93 -16.15
C ARG A 262 -8.00 15.33 -16.17
N ILE A 263 -7.35 15.13 -17.32
CA ILE A 263 -5.88 15.24 -17.43
C ILE A 263 -5.33 16.60 -17.01
N ASN A 264 -6.02 17.69 -17.31
CA ASN A 264 -5.63 19.02 -16.85
C ASN A 264 -5.62 19.14 -15.32
N SER A 265 -6.56 18.49 -14.62
CA SER A 265 -6.57 18.43 -13.16
C SER A 265 -5.43 17.57 -12.62
N VAL A 266 -5.12 16.45 -13.28
CA VAL A 266 -3.96 15.61 -12.92
C VAL A 266 -2.68 16.44 -13.00
N LYS A 267 -2.44 17.10 -14.15
CA LYS A 267 -1.29 17.97 -14.38
C LYS A 267 -1.13 19.04 -13.30
N ALA A 268 -2.20 19.80 -13.05
CA ALA A 268 -2.17 20.88 -12.06
C ALA A 268 -1.78 20.36 -10.67
N LEU A 269 -2.33 19.21 -10.25
CA LEU A 269 -2.02 18.62 -8.96
C LEU A 269 -0.61 18.01 -8.90
N LEU A 270 -0.10 17.43 -9.99
CA LEU A 270 1.30 16.99 -10.06
C LEU A 270 2.27 18.18 -9.94
N SER A 271 2.00 19.29 -10.64
CA SER A 271 2.81 20.51 -10.53
C SER A 271 2.78 21.11 -9.12
N GLN A 272 1.62 21.08 -8.45
CA GLN A 272 1.52 21.52 -7.06
C GLN A 272 2.30 20.60 -6.12
N ALA A 273 2.17 19.28 -6.27
CA ALA A 273 2.93 18.31 -5.50
C ALA A 273 4.45 18.54 -5.63
N GLU A 274 4.94 18.88 -6.83
CA GLU A 274 6.36 19.20 -7.03
C GLU A 274 6.80 20.50 -6.36
N SER A 275 5.95 21.53 -6.40
CA SER A 275 6.23 22.76 -5.67
C SER A 275 6.46 22.48 -4.19
N VAL A 276 5.58 21.67 -3.58
CA VAL A 276 5.70 21.24 -2.18
C VAL A 276 6.96 20.38 -1.95
N LEU A 277 7.35 19.57 -2.92
CA LEU A 277 8.57 18.75 -2.83
C LEU A 277 9.85 19.57 -2.84
N MET A 278 9.86 20.79 -3.41
CA MET A 278 11.05 21.65 -3.38
C MET A 278 11.46 21.98 -1.94
N ASP A 279 10.47 22.19 -1.06
CA ASP A 279 10.68 22.50 0.36
C ASP A 279 10.77 21.26 1.25
N ALA A 280 10.48 20.08 0.70
CA ALA A 280 10.61 18.82 1.42
C ALA A 280 12.08 18.46 1.68
N ARG A 281 12.35 17.94 2.88
CA ARG A 281 13.67 17.43 3.28
C ARG A 281 14.15 16.36 2.29
N ASP A 282 15.42 16.44 1.93
CA ASP A 282 16.06 15.41 1.12
C ASP A 282 16.13 14.09 1.87
N GLY A 283 15.89 12.99 1.16
CA GLY A 283 15.83 11.66 1.73
C GLY A 283 14.90 10.76 0.94
N GLN A 284 14.78 9.51 1.40
CA GLN A 284 14.05 8.48 0.67
C GLN A 284 12.58 8.83 0.46
N ALA A 285 11.93 9.49 1.42
CA ALA A 285 10.54 9.93 1.32
C ALA A 285 10.31 10.88 0.12
N LYS A 286 11.22 11.85 -0.09
CA LYS A 286 11.18 12.77 -1.23
C LYS A 286 11.38 12.02 -2.54
N LEU A 287 12.38 11.14 -2.61
CA LEU A 287 12.67 10.32 -3.79
C LEU A 287 11.49 9.40 -4.19
N CYS A 288 10.85 8.73 -3.22
CA CYS A 288 9.66 7.91 -3.46
C CYS A 288 8.53 8.74 -4.08
N THR A 289 8.30 9.95 -3.55
CA THR A 289 7.23 10.83 -4.02
C THR A 289 7.54 11.41 -5.39
N GLN A 290 8.78 11.84 -5.64
CA GLN A 290 9.22 12.27 -6.97
C GLN A 290 9.10 11.14 -7.99
N SER A 291 9.47 9.90 -7.62
CA SER A 291 9.30 8.73 -8.49
C SER A 291 7.83 8.52 -8.88
N PHE A 292 6.91 8.69 -7.92
CA PHE A 292 5.47 8.64 -8.16
C PHE A 292 5.00 9.73 -9.13
N VAL A 293 5.44 10.98 -8.92
CA VAL A 293 5.08 12.12 -9.76
C VAL A 293 5.58 11.93 -11.19
N GLU A 294 6.85 11.57 -11.36
CA GLU A 294 7.46 11.30 -12.66
C GLU A 294 6.75 10.15 -13.39
N ARG A 295 6.41 9.07 -12.69
CA ARG A 295 5.60 7.99 -13.26
C ARG A 295 4.24 8.50 -13.76
N TRP A 296 3.56 9.35 -13.01
CA TRP A 296 2.29 9.93 -13.43
C TRP A 296 2.40 10.95 -14.55
N ARG A 297 3.51 11.69 -14.64
CA ARG A 297 3.81 12.55 -15.80
C ARG A 297 3.93 11.75 -17.08
N SER A 298 4.59 10.59 -17.05
CA SER A 298 4.59 9.66 -18.19
C SER A 298 3.16 9.25 -18.60
N ILE A 299 2.28 8.95 -17.63
CA ILE A 299 0.87 8.61 -17.91
C ILE A 299 0.14 9.81 -18.55
N VAL A 300 0.34 11.02 -18.03
CA VAL A 300 -0.24 12.25 -18.58
C VAL A 300 0.18 12.44 -20.03
N VAL A 301 1.48 12.37 -20.33
CA VAL A 301 2.01 12.49 -21.70
C VAL A 301 1.36 11.47 -22.64
N SER A 302 1.21 10.22 -22.19
CA SER A 302 0.53 9.19 -22.99
C SER A 302 -0.94 9.50 -23.27
N LYS A 303 -1.66 10.10 -22.32
CA LYS A 303 -3.09 10.39 -22.46
C LYS A 303 -3.40 11.63 -23.31
N GLU A 304 -2.44 12.52 -23.50
CA GLU A 304 -2.61 13.75 -24.30
C GLU A 304 -2.37 13.56 -25.79
N GLY A 305 -2.27 12.32 -26.27
CA GLY A 305 -2.01 12.06 -27.67
C GLY A 305 -0.55 12.27 -28.05
N GLY A 306 0.37 12.25 -27.07
CA GLY A 306 1.74 11.86 -27.38
C GLY A 306 1.66 10.56 -28.18
N LYS A 307 2.20 10.56 -29.41
CA LYS A 307 2.39 9.30 -30.16
C LYS A 307 3.05 8.30 -29.21
N ASP A 308 2.83 7.00 -29.37
CA ASP A 308 3.34 5.96 -28.45
C ASP A 308 4.86 6.06 -28.13
N PHE A 309 5.59 6.87 -28.91
CA PHE A 309 7.02 7.17 -28.87
C PHE A 309 7.38 8.62 -28.43
N ASP A 310 6.59 9.29 -27.60
CA ASP A 310 6.99 10.62 -27.08
C ASP A 310 8.29 10.50 -26.24
N PRO A 311 9.41 11.17 -26.62
CA PRO A 311 10.66 11.14 -25.86
C PRO A 311 10.50 11.61 -24.40
N GLN A 312 9.52 12.48 -24.13
CA GLN A 312 9.21 12.92 -22.76
C GLN A 312 8.70 11.76 -21.90
N ASN A 313 7.98 10.80 -22.52
CA ASN A 313 7.51 9.62 -21.82
C ASN A 313 8.67 8.78 -21.27
N GLU A 314 9.64 8.46 -22.13
CA GLU A 314 10.83 7.70 -21.75
C GLU A 314 11.67 8.46 -20.73
N MET A 315 11.79 9.78 -20.88
CA MET A 315 12.49 10.64 -19.92
C MET A 315 11.88 10.53 -18.51
N HIS A 316 10.56 10.65 -18.39
CA HIS A 316 9.85 10.55 -17.10
C HIS A 316 9.96 9.15 -16.49
N LEU A 317 9.82 8.08 -17.30
CA LEU A 317 9.98 6.70 -16.81
C LEU A 317 11.41 6.44 -16.34
N LYS A 318 12.41 6.88 -17.10
CA LYS A 318 13.82 6.81 -16.72
C LYS A 318 14.05 7.55 -15.40
N LYS A 319 13.55 8.78 -15.27
CA LYS A 319 13.71 9.57 -14.05
C LYS A 319 13.06 8.89 -12.84
N SER A 320 11.87 8.34 -13.01
CA SER A 320 11.18 7.60 -11.97
C SER A 320 11.99 6.39 -11.47
N LEU A 321 12.64 5.64 -12.38
CA LEU A 321 13.52 4.51 -12.03
C LEU A 321 14.90 4.94 -11.49
N GLU A 322 15.43 6.09 -11.88
CA GLU A 322 16.65 6.64 -11.25
C GLU A 322 16.39 6.98 -9.78
N LEU A 323 15.20 7.53 -9.48
CA LEU A 323 14.79 7.90 -8.12
C LEU A 323 14.40 6.68 -7.27
N MET A 324 13.76 5.68 -7.89
CA MET A 324 13.38 4.42 -7.24
C MET A 324 13.54 3.26 -8.24
N PRO A 325 14.70 2.60 -8.28
CA PRO A 325 14.96 1.51 -9.23
C PRO A 325 14.08 0.28 -9.00
N SER A 326 13.51 0.15 -7.80
CA SER A 326 12.59 -0.90 -7.40
C SER A 326 11.12 -0.60 -7.71
N ASN A 327 10.79 0.48 -8.43
CA ASN A 327 9.40 0.86 -8.69
C ASN A 327 8.70 -0.11 -9.66
N ALA A 328 7.93 -1.06 -9.11
CA ALA A 328 7.23 -2.09 -9.88
C ALA A 328 6.21 -1.50 -10.87
N ASN A 329 5.55 -0.39 -10.52
CA ASN A 329 4.60 0.28 -11.42
C ASN A 329 5.31 0.91 -12.62
N THR A 330 6.46 1.55 -12.41
CA THR A 330 7.24 2.15 -13.50
C THR A 330 7.82 1.08 -14.42
N LEU A 331 8.33 -0.03 -13.87
CA LEU A 331 8.80 -1.17 -14.66
C LEU A 331 7.67 -1.74 -15.53
N TYR A 332 6.47 -1.92 -14.96
CA TYR A 332 5.29 -2.33 -15.72
C TYR A 332 4.97 -1.36 -16.86
N ILE A 333 4.91 -0.05 -16.60
CA ILE A 333 4.59 0.95 -17.64
C ILE A 333 5.66 0.93 -18.74
N LYS A 334 6.95 0.79 -18.38
CA LYS A 334 8.03 0.63 -19.35
C LYS A 334 7.85 -0.64 -20.20
N GLY A 335 7.44 -1.75 -19.59
CA GLY A 335 7.09 -2.98 -20.31
C GLY A 335 5.93 -2.78 -21.29
N VAL A 336 4.86 -2.07 -20.88
CA VAL A 336 3.75 -1.72 -21.78
C VAL A 336 4.27 -0.89 -22.95
N LYS A 337 5.18 0.07 -22.71
CA LYS A 337 5.80 0.85 -23.80
C LYS A 337 6.58 -0.04 -24.75
N MET A 338 7.46 -0.91 -24.27
CA MET A 338 8.19 -1.84 -25.15
C MET A 338 7.25 -2.74 -25.95
N TRP A 339 6.18 -3.24 -25.32
CA TRP A 339 5.14 -4.02 -26.00
C TRP A 339 4.46 -3.22 -27.12
N GLN A 340 4.11 -1.95 -26.90
CA GLN A 340 3.56 -1.07 -27.94
C GLN A 340 4.55 -0.88 -29.11
N LYS A 341 5.87 -0.92 -28.84
CA LYS A 341 6.93 -0.88 -29.86
C LYS A 341 7.17 -2.23 -30.55
N LYS A 342 6.40 -3.27 -30.20
CA LYS A 342 6.59 -4.66 -30.63
C LYS A 342 7.96 -5.26 -30.23
N GLN A 343 8.58 -4.70 -29.19
CA GLN A 343 9.80 -5.19 -28.57
C GLN A 343 9.40 -6.18 -27.46
N PHE A 344 8.97 -7.37 -27.87
CA PHE A 344 8.26 -8.30 -26.98
C PHE A 344 9.19 -8.89 -25.93
N GLU A 345 10.43 -9.20 -26.27
CA GLU A 345 11.45 -9.73 -25.36
C GLU A 345 11.82 -8.73 -24.27
N GLU A 346 12.04 -7.46 -24.64
CA GLU A 346 12.32 -6.38 -23.67
C GLU A 346 11.10 -6.08 -22.81
N ALA A 347 9.89 -6.18 -23.37
CA ALA A 347 8.66 -6.05 -22.59
C ALA A 347 8.54 -7.16 -21.54
N ILE A 348 8.83 -8.41 -21.93
CA ILE A 348 8.85 -9.58 -21.03
C ILE A 348 9.83 -9.36 -19.88
N ASP A 349 11.06 -8.90 -20.15
CA ASP A 349 12.04 -8.59 -19.08
C ASP A 349 11.47 -7.56 -18.09
N MET A 350 10.91 -6.45 -18.58
CA MET A 350 10.32 -5.41 -17.72
C MET A 350 9.14 -5.93 -16.89
N PHE A 351 8.26 -6.75 -17.48
CA PHE A 351 7.14 -7.37 -16.77
C PHE A 351 7.62 -8.35 -15.71
N HIS A 352 8.63 -9.17 -15.99
CA HIS A 352 9.23 -10.05 -14.99
C HIS A 352 9.87 -9.28 -13.85
N ARG A 353 10.62 -8.21 -14.12
CA ARG A 353 11.18 -7.35 -13.06
C ARG A 353 10.09 -6.75 -12.17
N SER A 354 8.99 -6.30 -12.77
CA SER A 354 7.82 -5.80 -12.04
C SER A 354 7.21 -6.87 -11.13
N LEU A 355 6.99 -8.09 -11.63
CA LEU A 355 6.40 -9.21 -10.89
C LEU A 355 7.33 -9.81 -9.82
N VAL A 356 8.63 -9.79 -10.07
CA VAL A 356 9.63 -10.16 -9.07
C VAL A 356 9.52 -9.22 -7.86
N LEU A 357 9.15 -7.95 -8.04
CA LEU A 357 8.95 -7.03 -6.93
C LEU A 357 7.55 -7.10 -6.31
N ASP A 358 6.52 -7.20 -7.14
CA ASP A 358 5.12 -7.24 -6.73
C ASP A 358 4.39 -8.38 -7.46
N PRO A 359 4.44 -9.61 -6.92
CA PRO A 359 3.79 -10.76 -7.56
C PRO A 359 2.25 -10.68 -7.51
N ASP A 360 1.68 -9.82 -6.66
CA ASP A 360 0.24 -9.53 -6.61
C ASP A 360 -0.21 -8.58 -7.72
N PHE A 361 0.73 -7.97 -8.45
CA PHE A 361 0.41 -7.04 -9.53
C PHE A 361 -0.09 -7.80 -10.76
N LYS A 362 -1.41 -7.78 -10.94
CA LYS A 362 -2.09 -8.60 -11.95
C LYS A 362 -1.82 -8.18 -13.41
N ALA A 363 -1.66 -6.87 -13.66
CA ALA A 363 -1.61 -6.35 -15.03
C ALA A 363 -0.42 -6.89 -15.85
N PRO A 364 0.82 -6.99 -15.32
CA PRO A 364 1.93 -7.62 -16.03
C PRO A 364 1.66 -9.03 -16.55
N TYR A 365 0.92 -9.89 -15.82
CA TYR A 365 0.64 -11.26 -16.29
C TYR A 365 -0.18 -11.29 -17.59
N VAL A 366 -1.11 -10.35 -17.77
CA VAL A 366 -1.92 -10.26 -18.99
C VAL A 366 -1.01 -9.92 -20.18
N TYR A 367 -0.13 -8.94 -20.02
CA TYR A 367 0.79 -8.55 -21.08
C TYR A 367 1.86 -9.60 -21.37
N LEU A 368 2.33 -10.34 -20.37
CA LEU A 368 3.21 -11.50 -20.60
C LEU A 368 2.53 -12.52 -21.53
N GLY A 369 1.27 -12.88 -21.27
CA GLY A 369 0.51 -13.77 -22.13
C GLY A 369 0.39 -13.25 -23.57
N VAL A 370 0.13 -11.95 -23.73
CA VAL A 370 0.10 -11.31 -25.06
C VAL A 370 1.48 -11.34 -25.74
N CYS A 371 2.55 -11.02 -25.04
CA CYS A 371 3.90 -11.05 -25.60
C CYS A 371 4.29 -12.45 -26.07
N HIS A 372 4.03 -13.49 -25.28
CA HIS A 372 4.34 -14.88 -25.67
C HIS A 372 3.56 -15.31 -26.91
N LEU A 373 2.26 -14.99 -26.99
CA LEU A 373 1.44 -15.27 -28.18
C LEU A 373 1.88 -14.51 -29.45
N GLN A 374 2.69 -13.46 -29.32
CA GLN A 374 3.24 -12.73 -30.48
C GLN A 374 4.64 -13.22 -30.88
N LEU A 375 5.32 -13.96 -29.99
CA LEU A 375 6.63 -14.55 -30.22
C LEU A 375 6.55 -15.99 -30.73
N ASP A 376 5.46 -16.69 -30.39
CA ASP A 376 5.03 -17.94 -31.02
C ASP A 376 4.50 -17.67 -32.45
#